data_AF-A0AAI9EEZ7-F1
#
_entry.id   AF-A0AAI9EEZ7-F1
#
_cell.length_a   1.000
_cell.length_b   1.000
_cell.length_c   1.000
_cell.angle_alpha   90.00
_cell.angle_beta   90.00
_cell.angle_gamma   90.00
#
_symmetry.space_group_name_H-M   'P 1'
#
loop_
_entity.id
_entity.type
_entity.pdbx_description
1 polymer ?
#
loop_
_entity_poly.entity_id
_entity_poly.type
_entity_poly.pdbx_seq_one_letter_code
_entity_poly.pdbx_strand_id
1 'polypeptide(L)'
;MTMHCTTGTLLKTFTTPLTRRASTLPPSFLLPAFTTTTTLPSPSSSSSFSTTTPHHARKDGNPYRGVSPLHRSGLNKTLRKSPDYKGLRDQLQRGLPQPVLDQSKRSEVEVDEDHGLWEFLPPGRHSLMDPSELRSHGRAWTAAELRKKDWDDLHRLWWVCLKEANRLQTQKAERNRLGEMYGDYENDARMKATKTTMDKIRTVLLERWYAWENARSEAMLDEEVNMYAELDNNEQAYFPKEEQLEGDDATSSADGSSSSLPPPDGARLLETRV
;
A
#
# COMPACT_ATOMS: atom_id res chain seq x y z
N MET A 1 -26.68 19.76 11.89
CA MET A 1 -27.68 18.72 11.55
C MET A 1 -27.03 17.37 11.74
N THR A 2 -27.11 16.83 12.96
CA THR A 2 -26.50 15.57 13.39
C THR A 2 -27.61 14.76 14.07
N MET A 3 -27.95 13.61 13.48
CA MET A 3 -28.96 12.68 14.01
C MET A 3 -28.23 11.52 14.69
N HIS A 4 -28.29 11.46 16.01
CA HIS A 4 -27.90 10.29 16.78
C HIS A 4 -29.18 9.53 17.16
N CYS A 5 -29.37 8.34 16.57
CA CYS A 5 -30.40 7.40 17.00
C CYS A 5 -29.89 6.59 18.20
N THR A 6 -30.56 6.74 19.34
CA THR A 6 -30.46 5.81 20.46
C THR A 6 -31.89 5.34 20.77
N THR A 7 -32.16 4.05 20.66
CA THR A 7 -33.41 3.44 21.12
C THR A 7 -33.09 2.57 22.32
N GLY A 8 -33.55 3.04 23.47
CA GLY A 8 -33.43 2.39 24.76
C GLY A 8 -34.33 1.17 24.89
N THR A 9 -33.83 0.22 25.67
CA THR A 9 -34.49 -0.99 26.15
C THR A 9 -35.51 -0.64 27.23
N LEU A 10 -36.71 -1.22 27.20
CA LEU A 10 -37.53 -1.42 28.40
C LEU A 10 -38.22 -2.79 28.37
N LEU A 11 -37.79 -3.64 29.30
CA LEU A 11 -38.53 -4.79 29.79
C LEU A 11 -39.66 -4.30 30.70
N LYS A 12 -40.87 -4.86 30.56
CA LYS A 12 -41.66 -5.37 31.70
C LYS A 12 -42.85 -6.21 31.25
N THR A 13 -42.78 -7.46 31.70
CA THR A 13 -43.80 -8.48 31.98
C THR A 13 -45.25 -8.00 32.16
N PHE A 14 -46.19 -8.69 31.51
CA PHE A 14 -47.51 -9.01 32.08
C PHE A 14 -47.94 -10.44 31.69
N THR A 15 -48.64 -11.03 32.64
CA THR A 15 -49.09 -12.41 32.82
C THR A 15 -50.08 -12.91 31.76
N THR A 16 -50.00 -14.19 31.38
CA THR A 16 -51.09 -14.95 30.75
C THR A 16 -52.14 -15.37 31.81
N PRO A 17 -53.31 -15.98 31.50
CA PRO A 17 -54.02 -16.16 30.22
C PRO A 17 -55.54 -15.81 30.29
N LEU A 18 -56.19 -15.56 29.13
CA LEU A 18 -57.59 -15.96 28.94
C LEU A 18 -57.85 -16.31 27.47
N THR A 19 -57.97 -17.59 27.20
CA THR A 19 -58.35 -18.14 25.88
C THR A 19 -59.83 -17.86 25.64
N ARG A 20 -60.14 -16.85 24.82
CA ARG A 20 -61.46 -16.73 24.19
C ARG A 20 -61.43 -17.52 22.88
N ARG A 21 -61.96 -18.75 22.88
CA ARG A 21 -62.26 -19.49 21.64
C ARG A 21 -63.32 -18.70 20.87
N ALA A 22 -62.91 -17.97 19.84
CA ALA A 22 -63.82 -17.58 18.76
C ALA A 22 -63.94 -18.79 17.82
N SER A 23 -65.10 -19.45 17.84
CA SER A 23 -65.46 -20.50 16.89
C SER A 23 -65.76 -19.86 15.54
N THR A 24 -64.73 -19.71 14.70
CA THR A 24 -64.94 -19.43 13.28
C THR A 24 -65.40 -20.73 12.64
N LEU A 25 -66.71 -20.92 12.53
CA LEU A 25 -67.26 -22.01 11.71
C LEU A 25 -66.79 -21.76 10.27
N PRO A 26 -66.14 -22.74 9.62
CA PRO A 26 -65.77 -22.60 8.22
C PRO A 26 -67.04 -22.47 7.37
N PRO A 27 -66.97 -21.79 6.22
CA PRO A 27 -68.11 -21.60 5.33
C PRO A 27 -68.79 -22.93 4.98
N SER A 28 -70.10 -22.91 4.78
CA SER A 28 -70.97 -24.10 4.73
C SER A 28 -70.54 -25.17 3.72
N PHE A 29 -69.84 -24.79 2.65
CA PHE A 29 -69.29 -25.72 1.66
C PHE A 29 -68.07 -26.52 2.15
N LEU A 30 -67.46 -26.16 3.28
CA LEU A 30 -66.33 -26.88 3.89
C LEU A 30 -66.72 -27.79 5.06
N LEU A 31 -68.01 -27.81 5.46
CA LEU A 31 -68.52 -28.66 6.54
C LEU A 31 -68.36 -30.18 6.31
N PRO A 32 -68.49 -30.74 5.07
CA PRO A 32 -68.38 -32.18 4.86
C PRO A 32 -67.00 -32.78 5.13
N ALA A 33 -65.95 -31.95 5.20
CA ALA A 33 -64.57 -32.39 5.43
C ALA A 33 -64.27 -32.67 6.92
N PHE A 34 -65.12 -32.21 7.85
CA PHE A 34 -64.86 -32.29 9.29
C PHE A 34 -65.80 -33.25 10.05
N THR A 35 -66.80 -33.83 9.39
CA THR A 35 -67.72 -34.79 10.02
C THR A 35 -67.21 -36.22 9.84
N THR A 36 -66.47 -36.73 10.82
CA THR A 36 -66.17 -38.17 10.93
C THR A 36 -66.83 -38.72 12.18
N THR A 37 -68.02 -39.32 12.06
CA THR A 37 -68.56 -40.24 13.07
C THR A 37 -69.37 -41.36 12.41
N THR A 38 -68.80 -42.56 12.52
CA THR A 38 -69.34 -43.92 12.45
C THR A 38 -70.83 -44.08 12.83
N THR A 39 -71.65 -44.72 11.97
CA THR A 39 -72.44 -45.97 12.21
C THR A 39 -73.38 -46.32 11.03
N LEU A 40 -73.01 -47.37 10.26
CA LEU A 40 -73.84 -48.30 9.43
C LEU A 40 -74.56 -47.81 8.13
N PRO A 41 -74.95 -48.71 7.18
CA PRO A 41 -74.18 -48.94 5.95
C PRO A 41 -74.99 -48.75 4.63
N SER A 42 -74.46 -48.01 3.65
CA SER A 42 -74.88 -48.17 2.25
C SER A 42 -73.92 -47.50 1.26
N PRO A 43 -73.84 -47.99 0.00
CA PRO A 43 -72.63 -47.95 -0.80
C PRO A 43 -72.56 -46.69 -1.64
N SER A 44 -71.70 -45.76 -1.25
CA SER A 44 -71.15 -44.77 -2.19
C SER A 44 -69.72 -44.52 -1.77
N SER A 45 -68.92 -45.56 -1.98
CA SER A 45 -67.47 -45.50 -1.98
C SER A 45 -67.04 -44.52 -3.08
N SER A 46 -66.98 -43.23 -2.79
CA SER A 46 -66.01 -42.37 -3.48
C SER A 46 -64.64 -42.78 -2.93
N SER A 47 -64.16 -43.92 -3.42
CA SER A 47 -62.77 -44.31 -3.27
C SER A 47 -61.94 -43.13 -3.74
N SER A 48 -61.18 -42.50 -2.86
CA SER A 48 -60.05 -41.71 -3.31
C SER A 48 -59.17 -42.67 -4.10
N PHE A 49 -59.30 -42.66 -5.41
CA PHE A 49 -58.43 -43.37 -6.34
C PHE A 49 -57.08 -42.65 -6.32
N SER A 50 -56.35 -42.81 -5.22
CA SER A 50 -54.91 -42.72 -5.23
C SER A 50 -54.43 -44.16 -5.38
N THR A 51 -54.19 -44.55 -6.62
CA THR A 51 -53.56 -45.83 -7.01
C THR A 51 -52.09 -45.90 -6.60
N THR A 52 -51.54 -44.81 -6.05
CA THR A 52 -50.21 -44.77 -5.47
C THR A 52 -50.29 -45.18 -4.00
N THR A 53 -49.69 -46.33 -3.68
CA THR A 53 -49.39 -46.73 -2.30
C THR A 53 -48.79 -45.54 -1.53
N PRO A 54 -49.19 -45.25 -0.28
CA PRO A 54 -48.56 -44.18 0.49
C PRO A 54 -47.07 -44.49 0.57
N HIS A 55 -46.27 -43.77 -0.22
CA HIS A 55 -44.83 -43.93 -0.19
C HIS A 55 -44.39 -43.55 1.21
N HIS A 56 -43.90 -44.52 1.99
CA HIS A 56 -43.22 -44.23 3.25
C HIS A 56 -42.26 -43.08 3.01
N ALA A 57 -42.35 -42.02 3.84
CA ALA A 57 -41.52 -40.84 3.68
C ALA A 57 -40.06 -41.29 3.51
N ARG A 58 -39.54 -41.10 2.29
CA ARG A 58 -38.20 -41.57 1.94
C ARG A 58 -37.22 -40.89 2.88
N LYS A 59 -36.20 -41.64 3.31
CA LYS A 59 -35.11 -41.08 4.12
C LYS A 59 -34.61 -39.81 3.44
N ASP A 60 -34.67 -38.70 4.16
CA ASP A 60 -34.20 -37.41 3.66
C ASP A 60 -32.73 -37.53 3.25
N GLY A 61 -32.45 -37.22 1.99
CA GLY A 61 -31.14 -37.38 1.36
C GLY A 61 -30.17 -36.24 1.69
N ASN A 62 -30.60 -35.22 2.42
CA ASN A 62 -29.76 -34.08 2.75
C ASN A 62 -29.01 -34.29 4.10
N PRO A 63 -27.70 -34.60 4.07
CA PRO A 63 -26.91 -34.86 5.28
C PRO A 63 -26.71 -33.61 6.17
N TYR A 64 -26.96 -32.41 5.63
CA TYR A 64 -26.83 -31.13 6.32
C TYR A 64 -28.18 -30.57 6.78
N ARG A 65 -29.28 -31.32 6.65
CA ARG A 65 -30.59 -30.85 7.12
C ARG A 65 -30.56 -30.51 8.61
N GLY A 66 -30.98 -29.29 8.92
CA GLY A 66 -31.04 -28.80 10.30
C GLY A 66 -29.67 -28.58 10.92
N VAL A 67 -28.60 -28.49 10.11
CA VAL A 67 -27.25 -28.15 10.56
C VAL A 67 -26.83 -26.81 9.97
N SER A 68 -26.60 -25.85 10.85
CA SER A 68 -26.04 -24.54 10.58
C SER A 68 -25.08 -24.12 11.71
N PRO A 69 -23.87 -23.65 11.37
CA PRO A 69 -22.92 -23.10 12.34
C PRO A 69 -23.41 -21.81 12.99
N LEU A 70 -24.02 -20.92 12.21
CA LEU A 70 -24.49 -19.60 12.67
C LEU A 70 -25.55 -19.73 13.78
N HIS A 71 -26.51 -20.64 13.61
CA HIS A 71 -27.56 -20.88 14.61
C HIS A 71 -27.16 -21.90 15.68
N ARG A 72 -25.90 -22.34 15.70
CA ARG A 72 -25.36 -23.28 16.70
C ARG A 72 -26.20 -24.56 16.87
N SER A 73 -26.82 -25.02 15.78
CA SER A 73 -27.70 -26.20 15.75
C SER A 73 -27.01 -27.52 16.16
N GLY A 74 -25.68 -27.54 16.12
CA GLY A 74 -24.85 -28.67 16.56
C GLY A 74 -24.66 -29.75 15.52
N LEU A 75 -24.12 -30.88 15.95
CA LEU A 75 -23.72 -31.98 15.07
C LEU A 75 -24.92 -32.75 14.51
N ASN A 76 -24.85 -33.15 13.24
CA ASN A 76 -25.90 -33.96 12.60
C ASN A 76 -26.09 -35.32 13.29
N LYS A 77 -27.26 -35.92 13.08
CA LYS A 77 -27.64 -37.20 13.73
C LYS A 77 -26.77 -38.38 13.30
N THR A 78 -26.15 -38.32 12.11
CA THR A 78 -25.27 -39.36 11.58
C THR A 78 -23.89 -39.32 12.25
N LEU A 79 -23.28 -38.14 12.38
CA LEU A 79 -22.01 -37.96 13.08
C LEU A 79 -22.16 -38.13 14.60
N ARG A 80 -23.36 -37.96 15.18
CA ARG A 80 -23.62 -38.36 16.59
C ARG A 80 -23.60 -39.88 16.83
N LYS A 81 -23.73 -40.68 15.77
CA LYS A 81 -23.76 -42.15 15.82
C LYS A 81 -22.46 -42.78 15.31
N SER A 82 -21.51 -41.99 14.81
CA SER A 82 -20.23 -42.53 14.35
C SER A 82 -19.40 -43.03 15.55
N PRO A 83 -18.56 -44.05 15.36
CA PRO A 83 -17.66 -44.53 16.42
C PRO A 83 -16.70 -43.42 16.92
N ASP A 84 -16.30 -42.51 16.02
CA ASP A 84 -15.46 -41.34 16.32
C ASP A 84 -16.14 -40.32 17.26
N TYR A 85 -17.48 -40.34 17.32
CA TYR A 85 -18.25 -39.50 18.23
C TYR A 85 -17.95 -39.81 19.70
N LYS A 86 -17.50 -41.02 20.04
CA LYS A 86 -17.17 -41.36 21.44
C LYS A 86 -16.03 -40.46 21.96
N GLY A 87 -14.98 -40.25 21.17
CA GLY A 87 -13.87 -39.36 21.52
C GLY A 87 -14.28 -37.88 21.48
N LEU A 88 -15.05 -37.48 20.47
CA LEU A 88 -15.56 -36.10 20.34
C LEU A 88 -16.54 -35.75 21.47
N ARG A 89 -17.37 -36.70 21.92
CA ARG A 89 -18.32 -36.53 23.03
C ARG A 89 -17.59 -36.32 24.34
N ASP A 90 -16.56 -37.11 24.61
CA ASP A 90 -15.72 -37.00 25.80
C ASP A 90 -14.98 -35.65 25.82
N GLN A 91 -14.49 -35.20 24.66
CA GLN A 91 -13.95 -33.85 24.47
C GLN A 91 -15.01 -32.74 24.63
N LEU A 92 -16.21 -32.90 24.07
CA LEU A 92 -17.34 -31.97 24.27
C LEU A 92 -17.77 -31.88 25.74
N GLN A 93 -17.64 -32.97 26.48
CA GLN A 93 -17.96 -33.04 27.92
C GLN A 93 -16.87 -32.41 28.79
N ARG A 94 -15.59 -32.52 28.38
CA ARG A 94 -14.47 -31.77 28.98
C ARG A 94 -14.41 -30.30 28.56
N GLY A 95 -15.09 -29.94 27.48
CA GLY A 95 -15.06 -28.62 26.86
C GLY A 95 -14.14 -28.57 25.63
N LEU A 96 -14.52 -27.77 24.63
CA LEU A 96 -13.68 -27.56 23.45
C LEU A 96 -12.38 -26.84 23.86
N PRO A 97 -11.23 -27.16 23.22
CA PRO A 97 -10.00 -26.42 23.45
C PRO A 97 -10.24 -24.95 23.10
N GLN A 98 -9.99 -24.06 24.05
CA GLN A 98 -10.14 -22.63 23.86
C GLN A 98 -8.82 -22.05 23.34
N PRO A 99 -8.81 -21.40 22.17
CA PRO A 99 -7.61 -20.74 21.68
C PRO A 99 -7.26 -19.55 22.59
N VAL A 100 -5.97 -19.25 22.67
CA VAL A 100 -5.48 -18.05 23.36
C VAL A 100 -5.82 -16.83 22.51
N LEU A 101 -6.98 -16.21 22.80
CA LEU A 101 -7.44 -15.02 22.08
C LEU A 101 -6.61 -13.79 22.46
N ASP A 102 -6.29 -13.66 23.75
CA ASP A 102 -5.54 -12.53 24.31
C ASP A 102 -4.13 -12.48 23.72
N GLN A 103 -3.79 -11.35 23.11
CA GLN A 103 -2.50 -11.17 22.47
C GLN A 103 -1.34 -11.16 23.47
N SER A 104 -1.56 -10.67 24.69
CA SER A 104 -0.57 -10.64 25.77
C SER A 104 -0.18 -12.02 26.30
N LYS A 105 -1.00 -13.04 26.05
CA LYS A 105 -0.73 -14.43 26.43
C LYS A 105 -0.01 -15.22 25.32
N ARG A 106 0.18 -14.61 24.15
CA ARG A 106 0.92 -15.23 23.04
C ARG A 106 2.41 -15.07 23.31
N SER A 107 3.22 -16.00 22.81
CA SER A 107 4.67 -15.83 22.83
C SER A 107 5.05 -14.63 21.97
N GLU A 108 5.92 -13.78 22.48
CA GLU A 108 6.48 -12.68 21.72
C GLU A 108 7.34 -13.25 20.57
N VAL A 109 7.19 -12.67 19.38
CA VAL A 109 7.98 -13.07 18.21
C VAL A 109 9.32 -12.36 18.31
N GLU A 110 10.40 -13.13 18.23
CA GLU A 110 11.75 -12.57 18.16
C GLU A 110 11.92 -11.88 16.80
N VAL A 111 12.15 -10.56 16.83
CA VAL A 111 12.36 -9.74 15.64
C VAL A 111 13.79 -9.23 15.70
N ASP A 112 14.48 -9.30 14.55
CA ASP A 112 15.83 -8.76 14.41
C ASP A 112 15.88 -7.25 14.73
N GLU A 113 16.87 -6.85 15.51
CA GLU A 113 17.06 -5.46 15.91
C GLU A 113 17.45 -4.59 14.73
N ASP A 114 18.22 -5.13 13.77
CA ASP A 114 18.72 -4.44 12.58
C ASP A 114 17.89 -4.73 11.33
N HIS A 115 16.60 -5.02 11.53
CA HIS A 115 15.67 -5.25 10.43
C HIS A 115 15.47 -3.98 9.57
N GLY A 116 15.61 -4.10 8.25
CA GLY A 116 15.54 -2.94 7.33
C GLY A 116 14.21 -2.18 7.36
N LEU A 117 13.10 -2.81 7.77
CA LEU A 117 11.82 -2.11 7.94
C LEU A 117 11.85 -1.06 9.06
N TRP A 118 12.77 -1.17 10.03
CA TRP A 118 12.95 -0.14 11.06
C TRP A 118 13.35 1.20 10.47
N GLU A 119 13.95 1.23 9.27
CA GLU A 119 14.27 2.49 8.59
C GLU A 119 13.03 3.29 8.17
N PHE A 120 11.83 2.72 8.14
CA PHE A 120 10.59 3.47 7.87
C PHE A 120 10.02 4.15 9.13
N LEU A 121 10.52 3.76 10.30
CA LEU A 121 10.10 4.31 11.59
C LEU A 121 11.08 5.40 12.06
N PRO A 122 10.63 6.27 12.97
CA PRO A 122 11.50 7.14 13.76
C PRO A 122 12.63 6.36 14.46
N PRO A 123 13.77 7.02 14.75
CA PRO A 123 14.89 6.38 15.42
C PRO A 123 14.53 5.85 16.82
N GLY A 124 13.54 6.45 17.49
CA GLY A 124 13.02 5.97 18.78
C GLY A 124 12.13 4.73 18.71
N ARG A 125 11.97 4.12 17.52
CA ARG A 125 11.12 2.93 17.25
C ARG A 125 9.65 3.07 17.65
N HIS A 126 9.19 4.29 17.92
CA HIS A 126 7.78 4.59 18.16
C HIS A 126 7.04 4.77 16.83
N SER A 127 5.72 4.52 16.81
CA SER A 127 4.93 4.57 15.57
C SER A 127 4.83 5.97 14.95
N LEU A 128 4.77 7.02 15.78
CA LEU A 128 4.62 8.42 15.36
C LEU A 128 5.55 9.32 16.17
N MET A 129 6.23 10.24 15.49
CA MET A 129 7.04 11.27 16.15
C MET A 129 6.16 12.31 16.84
N ASP A 130 6.65 12.81 17.97
CA ASP A 130 6.02 13.93 18.66
C ASP A 130 6.08 15.21 17.79
N PRO A 131 5.06 16.08 17.82
CA PRO A 131 5.09 17.33 17.07
C PRO A 131 6.30 18.21 17.38
N SER A 132 6.80 18.17 18.62
CA SER A 132 8.03 18.87 19.02
C SER A 132 9.26 18.35 18.28
N GLU A 133 9.42 17.03 18.18
CA GLU A 133 10.52 16.39 17.45
C GLU A 133 10.43 16.65 15.94
N LEU A 134 9.20 16.68 15.43
CA LEU A 134 8.94 16.95 14.01
C LEU A 134 9.29 18.39 13.64
N ARG A 135 9.00 19.34 14.54
CA ARG A 135 9.38 20.75 14.42
C ARG A 135 10.88 20.96 14.55
N SER A 136 11.58 20.14 15.33
CA SER A 136 13.05 20.20 15.44
C SER A 136 13.73 19.67 14.17
N HIS A 137 13.68 20.46 13.10
CA HIS A 137 14.46 20.26 11.88
C HIS A 137 15.16 21.56 11.48
N GLY A 138 16.28 21.43 10.78
CA GLY A 138 17.03 22.57 10.27
C GLY A 138 16.44 23.18 9.00
N ARG A 139 17.17 24.12 8.42
CA ARG A 139 16.85 24.71 7.11
C ARG A 139 17.17 23.71 5.98
N ALA A 140 16.40 23.78 4.88
CA ALA A 140 16.73 23.10 3.62
C ALA A 140 18.06 23.61 3.03
N TRP A 141 18.78 22.80 2.25
CA TRP A 141 20.04 23.22 1.62
C TRP A 141 19.83 24.30 0.54
N THR A 142 20.77 25.25 0.43
CA THR A 142 20.79 26.19 -0.71
C THR A 142 21.53 25.61 -1.90
N ALA A 143 21.19 26.07 -3.12
CA ALA A 143 21.93 25.71 -4.32
C ALA A 143 23.41 26.12 -4.25
N ALA A 144 23.72 27.27 -3.64
CA ALA A 144 25.10 27.74 -3.50
C ALA A 144 25.97 26.81 -2.64
N GLU A 145 25.40 26.24 -1.57
CA GLU A 145 26.08 25.25 -0.74
C GLU A 145 26.28 23.93 -1.50
N LEU A 146 25.26 23.48 -2.23
CA LEU A 146 25.29 22.22 -3.00
C LEU A 146 26.23 22.27 -4.20
N ARG A 147 26.46 23.44 -4.81
CA ARG A 147 27.43 23.60 -5.91
C ARG A 147 28.86 23.25 -5.53
N LYS A 148 29.21 23.32 -4.24
CA LYS A 148 30.54 22.99 -3.71
C LYS A 148 30.73 21.49 -3.42
N LYS A 149 29.74 20.64 -3.70
CA LYS A 149 29.75 19.20 -3.36
C LYS A 149 29.97 18.32 -4.58
N ASP A 150 30.65 17.20 -4.39
CA ASP A 150 30.92 16.24 -5.44
C ASP A 150 29.66 15.47 -5.84
N TRP A 151 29.70 14.76 -6.98
CA TRP A 151 28.55 13.99 -7.46
C TRP A 151 28.13 12.89 -6.48
N ASP A 152 29.09 12.14 -5.92
CA ASP A 152 28.83 11.07 -4.95
C ASP A 152 28.14 11.57 -3.69
N ASP A 153 28.58 12.71 -3.16
CA ASP A 153 27.99 13.35 -1.98
C ASP A 153 26.55 13.81 -2.24
N LEU A 154 26.30 14.41 -3.41
CA LEU A 154 24.94 14.79 -3.82
C LEU A 154 24.03 13.57 -3.97
N HIS A 155 24.54 12.47 -4.52
CA HIS A 155 23.78 11.24 -4.70
C HIS A 155 23.48 10.56 -3.35
N ARG A 156 24.44 10.51 -2.43
CA ARG A 156 24.22 10.03 -1.05
C ARG A 156 23.20 10.90 -0.31
N LEU A 157 23.33 12.22 -0.41
CA LEU A 157 22.40 13.17 0.20
C LEU A 157 20.98 12.99 -0.36
N TRP A 158 20.84 12.77 -1.67
CA TRP A 158 19.55 12.48 -2.30
C TRP A 158 18.87 11.27 -1.66
N TRP A 159 19.60 10.17 -1.46
CA TRP A 159 19.05 8.97 -0.81
C TRP A 159 18.69 9.21 0.65
N VAL A 160 19.48 9.99 1.40
CA VAL A 160 19.12 10.38 2.77
C VAL A 160 17.81 11.17 2.78
N CYS A 161 17.64 12.14 1.89
CA CYS A 161 16.40 12.90 1.74
C CYS A 161 15.21 12.00 1.35
N LEU A 162 15.43 11.03 0.45
CA LEU A 162 14.38 10.11 0.03
C LEU A 162 13.93 9.19 1.16
N LYS A 163 14.87 8.65 1.95
CA LYS A 163 14.55 7.84 3.13
C LYS A 163 13.77 8.66 4.16
N GLU A 164 14.16 9.92 4.39
CA GLU A 164 13.41 10.82 5.26
C GLU A 164 12.00 11.10 4.74
N ALA A 165 11.84 11.37 3.44
CA ALA A 165 10.53 11.56 2.83
C ALA A 165 9.63 10.33 3.00
N ASN A 166 10.19 9.12 2.83
CA ASN A 166 9.46 7.87 3.04
C ASN A 166 9.01 7.71 4.51
N ARG A 167 9.89 8.01 5.48
CA ARG A 167 9.52 8.01 6.92
C ARG A 167 8.38 8.97 7.21
N LEU A 168 8.46 10.20 6.71
CA LEU A 168 7.43 11.22 6.90
C LEU A 168 6.10 10.80 6.27
N GLN A 169 6.13 10.14 5.12
CA GLN A 169 4.94 9.61 4.45
C GLN A 169 4.31 8.46 5.24
N THR A 170 5.11 7.53 5.77
CA THR A 170 4.64 6.47 6.67
C THR A 170 3.94 7.06 7.89
N GLN A 171 4.57 8.06 8.54
CA GLN A 171 3.98 8.73 9.69
C GLN A 171 2.66 9.43 9.33
N LYS A 172 2.59 10.10 8.18
CA LYS A 172 1.37 10.77 7.71
C LYS A 172 0.25 9.76 7.45
N ALA A 173 0.56 8.62 6.83
CA ALA A 173 -0.40 7.54 6.61
C ALA A 173 -0.91 6.94 7.93
N GLU A 174 0.00 6.68 8.88
CA GLU A 174 -0.36 6.18 10.21
C GLU A 174 -1.19 7.18 10.99
N ARG A 175 -0.88 8.47 10.89
CA ARG A 175 -1.69 9.53 11.49
C ARG A 175 -3.09 9.54 10.91
N ASN A 176 -3.23 9.57 9.59
CA ASN A 176 -4.53 9.51 8.92
C ASN A 176 -5.35 8.26 9.31
N ARG A 177 -4.69 7.13 9.53
CA ARG A 177 -5.31 5.89 10.00
C ARG A 177 -5.84 6.00 11.43
N LEU A 178 -5.10 6.66 12.31
CA LEU A 178 -5.46 6.86 13.72
C LEU A 178 -6.47 8.00 13.94
N GLY A 179 -6.64 8.90 12.95
CA GLY A 179 -7.52 10.07 12.99
C GLY A 179 -6.75 11.39 12.98
N GLU A 180 -7.44 12.54 12.93
CA GLU A 180 -6.84 13.89 12.88
C GLU A 180 -6.09 14.23 14.20
N MET A 181 -4.90 13.65 14.36
CA MET A 181 -3.98 13.97 15.44
C MET A 181 -3.15 15.21 15.09
N TYR A 182 -2.59 15.88 16.10
CA TYR A 182 -1.67 16.99 15.88
C TYR A 182 -0.37 16.54 15.17
N GLY A 183 0.29 17.46 14.48
CA GLY A 183 1.59 17.23 13.83
C GLY A 183 1.56 17.17 12.29
N ASP A 184 0.41 17.33 11.65
CA ASP A 184 0.32 17.39 10.18
C ASP A 184 1.06 18.57 9.59
N TYR A 185 0.86 19.74 10.20
CA TYR A 185 1.55 20.97 9.79
C TYR A 185 3.08 20.82 9.92
N GLU A 186 3.56 20.31 11.04
CA GLU A 186 4.99 20.07 11.26
C GLU A 186 5.56 19.03 10.30
N ASN A 187 4.80 17.96 9.99
CA ASN A 187 5.21 16.94 9.03
C ASN A 187 5.35 17.55 7.63
N ASP A 188 4.34 18.32 7.20
CA ASP A 188 4.32 18.95 5.89
C ASP A 188 5.41 20.03 5.75
N ALA A 189 5.70 20.78 6.81
CA ALA A 189 6.81 21.73 6.85
C ALA A 189 8.17 21.04 6.66
N ARG A 190 8.41 19.95 7.39
CA ARG A 190 9.65 19.15 7.27
C ARG A 190 9.75 18.47 5.91
N MET A 191 8.66 17.89 5.42
CA MET A 191 8.55 17.32 4.08
C MET A 191 8.89 18.36 3.00
N LYS A 192 8.37 19.59 3.13
CA LYS A 192 8.67 20.69 2.21
C LYS A 192 10.16 21.05 2.23
N ALA A 193 10.80 21.09 3.40
CA ALA A 193 12.24 21.34 3.50
C ALA A 193 13.07 20.24 2.82
N THR A 194 12.69 18.97 3.01
CA THR A 194 13.33 17.82 2.35
C THR A 194 13.17 17.88 0.82
N LYS A 195 11.94 18.09 0.33
CA LYS A 195 11.67 18.22 -1.11
C LYS A 195 12.40 19.41 -1.73
N THR A 196 12.45 20.55 -1.04
CA THR A 196 13.19 21.72 -1.50
C THR A 196 14.67 21.38 -1.69
N THR A 197 15.28 20.65 -0.76
CA THR A 197 16.67 20.19 -0.88
C THR A 197 16.86 19.30 -2.11
N MET A 198 15.96 18.34 -2.33
CA MET A 198 15.99 17.47 -3.52
C MET A 198 15.88 18.27 -4.83
N ASP A 199 14.96 19.23 -4.88
CA ASP A 199 14.81 20.11 -6.05
C ASP A 199 16.08 20.91 -6.32
N LYS A 200 16.74 21.44 -5.27
CA LYS A 200 18.02 22.14 -5.43
C LYS A 200 19.15 21.23 -5.90
N ILE A 201 19.21 19.99 -5.43
CA ILE A 201 20.18 19.00 -5.95
C ILE A 201 19.96 18.79 -7.44
N ARG A 202 18.72 18.59 -7.88
CA ARG A 202 18.38 18.44 -9.30
C ARG A 202 18.78 19.67 -10.11
N THR A 203 18.47 20.88 -9.62
CA THR A 203 18.87 22.12 -10.29
C THR A 203 20.38 22.23 -10.45
N VAL A 204 21.16 21.94 -9.40
CA VAL A 204 22.63 22.02 -9.46
C VAL A 204 23.22 21.02 -10.44
N LEU A 205 22.70 19.79 -10.49
CA LEU A 205 23.16 18.78 -11.46
C LEU A 205 22.85 19.19 -12.90
N LEU A 206 21.67 19.77 -13.13
CA LEU A 206 21.28 20.29 -14.44
C LEU A 206 22.14 21.49 -14.86
N GLU A 207 22.38 22.43 -13.95
CA GLU A 207 23.28 23.58 -14.16
C GLU A 207 24.69 23.11 -14.56
N ARG A 208 25.23 22.11 -13.86
CA ARG A 208 26.56 21.54 -14.17
C ARG A 208 26.61 20.92 -15.55
N TRP A 209 25.58 20.17 -15.94
CA TRP A 209 25.51 19.55 -17.26
C TRP A 209 25.53 20.61 -18.36
N TYR A 210 24.70 21.64 -18.24
CA TYR A 210 24.68 22.73 -19.23
C TYR A 210 25.97 23.57 -19.22
N ALA A 211 26.53 23.85 -18.05
CA ALA A 211 27.82 24.54 -17.97
C ALA A 211 28.94 23.74 -18.65
N TRP A 212 28.97 22.42 -18.44
CA TRP A 212 29.94 21.54 -19.10
C TRP A 212 29.72 21.47 -20.61
N GLU A 213 28.49 21.31 -21.08
CA GLU A 213 28.20 21.24 -22.52
C GLU A 213 28.54 22.55 -23.23
N ASN A 214 28.21 23.70 -22.62
CA ASN A 214 28.58 25.02 -23.14
C ASN A 214 30.10 25.18 -23.19
N ALA A 215 30.80 24.90 -22.09
CA ALA A 215 32.26 24.97 -22.04
C ALA A 215 32.92 24.03 -23.05
N ARG A 216 32.36 22.83 -23.24
CA ARG A 216 32.82 21.86 -24.24
C ARG A 216 32.66 22.40 -25.66
N SER A 217 31.53 23.06 -25.97
CA SER A 217 31.29 23.66 -27.27
C SER A 217 32.22 24.84 -27.56
N GLU A 218 32.51 25.67 -26.54
CA GLU A 218 33.44 26.80 -26.64
C GLU A 218 34.89 26.29 -26.79
N ALA A 219 35.28 25.27 -26.03
CA ALA A 219 36.59 24.64 -26.11
C ALA A 219 36.88 23.97 -27.46
N MET A 220 35.85 23.57 -28.22
CA MET A 220 36.04 23.10 -29.61
C MET A 220 36.43 24.22 -30.58
N LEU A 221 36.12 25.47 -30.23
CA LEU A 221 36.43 26.66 -31.04
C LEU A 221 37.70 27.36 -30.56
N ASP A 222 38.15 27.07 -29.34
CA ASP A 222 39.33 27.67 -28.72
C ASP A 222 40.63 27.03 -29.24
N GLU A 223 41.55 27.88 -29.71
CA GLU A 223 42.87 27.44 -30.19
C GLU A 223 43.78 26.98 -29.03
N GLU A 224 43.53 27.46 -27.81
CA GLU A 224 44.31 27.10 -26.62
C GLU A 224 44.00 25.69 -26.11
N VAL A 225 42.88 25.09 -26.51
CA VAL A 225 42.40 23.82 -25.95
C VAL A 225 42.44 22.71 -27.00
N ASN A 226 43.23 21.66 -26.73
CA ASN A 226 43.21 20.43 -27.50
C ASN A 226 42.20 19.43 -26.92
N MET A 227 41.02 19.35 -27.54
CA MET A 227 39.93 18.46 -27.12
C MET A 227 40.19 16.97 -27.33
N TYR A 228 41.22 16.60 -28.09
CA TYR A 228 41.56 15.22 -28.41
C TYR A 228 42.82 14.73 -27.70
N ALA A 229 43.37 15.51 -26.77
CA ALA A 229 44.54 15.12 -26.00
C ALA A 229 44.26 13.84 -25.18
N GLU A 230 45.13 12.84 -25.33
CA GLU A 230 45.08 11.62 -24.54
C GLU A 230 45.85 11.83 -23.22
N LEU A 231 45.12 12.12 -22.14
CA LEU A 231 45.73 12.35 -20.81
C LEU A 231 46.55 11.14 -20.32
N ASP A 232 46.15 9.92 -20.68
CA ASP A 232 46.86 8.68 -20.32
C ASP A 232 48.25 8.60 -20.96
N ASN A 233 48.47 9.27 -22.10
CA ASN A 233 49.75 9.37 -22.79
C ASN A 233 50.55 10.63 -22.39
N ASN A 234 50.13 11.32 -21.32
CA ASN A 234 50.70 12.59 -20.87
C ASN A 234 50.63 13.73 -21.91
N GLU A 235 49.67 13.70 -22.83
CA GLU A 235 49.45 14.81 -23.75
C GLU A 235 48.83 16.01 -23.03
N GLN A 236 49.32 17.21 -23.33
CA GLN A 236 48.83 18.44 -22.70
C GLN A 236 47.57 18.94 -23.41
N ALA A 237 46.49 19.13 -22.67
CA ALA A 237 45.19 19.56 -23.21
C ALA A 237 45.03 21.09 -23.32
N TYR A 238 45.84 21.87 -22.60
CA TYR A 238 45.73 23.33 -22.56
C TYR A 238 47.08 23.99 -22.84
N PHE A 239 47.11 24.87 -23.84
CA PHE A 239 48.26 25.63 -24.30
C PHE A 239 47.95 27.12 -24.14
N PRO A 240 48.43 27.75 -23.03
CA PRO A 240 48.21 29.17 -22.81
C PRO A 240 48.77 29.98 -23.98
N LYS A 241 47.99 30.91 -24.52
CA LYS A 241 48.50 31.85 -25.51
C LYS A 241 49.51 32.77 -24.84
N GLU A 242 50.70 32.90 -25.42
CA GLU A 242 51.66 33.90 -24.97
C GLU A 242 51.06 35.28 -25.22
N GLU A 243 50.69 35.99 -24.14
CA GLU A 243 50.34 37.41 -24.23
C GLU A 243 51.55 38.15 -24.81
N GLN A 244 51.48 38.50 -26.09
CA GLN A 244 52.33 39.54 -26.64
C GLN A 244 51.93 40.83 -25.93
N LEU A 245 52.67 41.16 -24.86
CA LEU A 245 52.70 42.51 -24.33
C LEU A 245 52.97 43.44 -25.52
N GLU A 246 51.96 44.20 -25.95
CA GLU A 246 52.13 45.28 -26.92
C GLU A 246 53.07 46.31 -26.27
N GLY A 247 54.37 46.07 -26.44
CA GLY A 247 55.36 47.12 -26.37
C GLY A 247 55.15 47.98 -27.61
N ASP A 248 54.74 49.23 -27.39
CA ASP A 248 54.91 50.31 -28.34
C ASP A 248 56.40 50.41 -28.71
N ASP A 249 56.87 49.61 -29.66
CA ASP A 249 58.08 49.93 -30.40
C ASP A 249 57.97 49.38 -31.82
N ALA A 250 57.68 50.30 -32.72
CA ALA A 250 57.73 50.10 -34.14
C ALA A 250 59.17 49.82 -34.57
N THR A 251 59.50 48.59 -34.94
CA THR A 251 60.50 48.33 -35.98
C THR A 251 60.20 47.05 -36.77
N SER A 252 60.17 47.23 -38.08
CA SER A 252 59.94 46.26 -39.13
C SER A 252 60.95 45.11 -39.17
N SER A 253 60.48 43.90 -39.44
CA SER A 253 60.98 43.10 -40.57
C SER A 253 60.17 41.81 -40.74
N ALA A 254 59.80 41.56 -41.99
CA ALA A 254 59.13 40.37 -42.47
C ALA A 254 60.00 39.12 -42.32
N ASP A 255 59.38 37.97 -42.00
CA ASP A 255 59.59 36.75 -42.79
C ASP A 255 58.40 35.80 -42.66
N GLY A 256 58.05 35.18 -43.79
CA GLY A 256 56.85 34.37 -43.95
C GLY A 256 57.03 32.91 -43.55
N SER A 257 55.99 32.33 -42.97
CA SER A 257 55.72 30.89 -43.02
C SER A 257 54.24 30.67 -42.67
N SER A 258 53.39 30.74 -43.68
CA SER A 258 51.99 30.28 -43.58
C SER A 258 51.99 28.76 -43.71
N SER A 259 52.01 28.03 -42.59
CA SER A 259 51.63 26.62 -42.58
C SER A 259 50.10 26.53 -42.62
N SER A 260 49.53 26.60 -43.82
CA SER A 260 48.13 26.27 -44.04
C SER A 260 47.91 24.79 -43.74
N LEU A 261 47.24 24.48 -42.64
CA LEU A 261 46.66 23.16 -42.40
C LEU A 261 45.58 22.90 -43.46
N PRO A 262 45.51 21.70 -44.04
CA PRO A 262 44.50 21.38 -45.05
C PRO A 262 43.10 21.36 -44.42
N PRO A 263 42.05 21.71 -45.18
CA PRO A 263 40.69 21.64 -44.69
C PRO A 263 40.30 20.20 -44.34
N PRO A 264 39.41 19.97 -43.36
CA PRO A 264 38.96 18.64 -43.00
C PRO A 264 38.22 18.01 -44.18
N ASP A 265 38.61 16.78 -44.51
CA ASP A 265 38.00 15.97 -45.55
C ASP A 265 36.49 15.81 -45.31
N GLY A 266 35.71 16.09 -46.35
CA GLY A 266 34.26 16.09 -46.31
C GLY A 266 33.67 14.72 -45.97
N ALA A 267 32.66 14.76 -45.09
CA ALA A 267 31.50 13.86 -45.05
C ALA A 267 31.73 12.41 -45.51
N ARG A 268 32.17 11.54 -44.60
CA ARG A 268 31.75 10.12 -44.65
C ARG A 268 30.40 9.99 -43.96
N LEU A 269 29.35 10.09 -44.76
CA LEU A 269 28.04 9.55 -44.42
C LEU A 269 28.20 8.06 -44.08
N LEU A 270 28.16 7.72 -42.80
CA LEU A 270 27.92 6.36 -42.37
C LEU A 270 26.40 6.13 -42.45
N GLU A 271 25.99 5.42 -43.50
CA GLU A 271 24.69 4.75 -43.54
C GLU A 271 24.58 3.82 -42.33
N THR A 272 23.83 4.21 -41.32
CA THR A 272 23.35 3.28 -40.30
C THR A 272 22.07 2.63 -40.81
N ARG A 273 22.23 1.40 -41.27
CA ARG A 273 21.17 0.44 -41.52
C ARG A 273 20.87 -0.28 -40.19
N VAL A 274 19.76 0.07 -39.52
CA VAL A 274 18.82 -0.80 -38.77
C VAL A 274 17.54 0.02 -38.52
#